data_AF-A0A2J9EAU9-F1
#
_entry.id   AF-A0A2J9EAU9-F1
#
_cell.length_a   1.000
_cell.length_b   1.000
_cell.length_c   1.000
_cell.angle_alpha   90.00
_cell.angle_beta   90.00
_cell.angle_gamma   90.00
#
_symmetry.space_group_name_H-M   'P 1'
#
loop_
_entity.id
_entity.type
_entity.pdbx_description
1 polymer ?
#
loop_
_entity_poly.entity_id
_entity_poly.type
_entity_poly.pdbx_seq_one_letter_code
_entity_poly.pdbx_strand_id
1 'polypeptide(L)'
;MDKLSRLFQGIRDAQSSYRRITDEELTLIAKKCHRDEVAAIHIRLKLFRAELAVCPDWDGDTQDSIWEAIFMHQRLLAMVQALLK
;
A
#
# COMPACT_ATOMS: atom_id res chain seq x y z
N MET A 1 -9.82 -8.54 -7.21
CA MET A 1 -8.73 -8.47 -6.23
C MET A 1 -7.44 -8.91 -6.89
N ASP A 2 -6.49 -8.01 -7.01
CA ASP A 2 -5.13 -8.28 -7.47
C ASP A 2 -4.30 -9.03 -6.40
N LYS A 3 -3.19 -9.63 -6.83
CA LYS A 3 -2.31 -10.45 -5.97
C LYS A 3 -1.73 -9.64 -4.81
N LEU A 4 -1.46 -8.35 -5.01
CA LEU A 4 -0.99 -7.45 -3.96
C LEU A 4 -2.06 -7.30 -2.85
N SER A 5 -3.32 -7.06 -3.22
CA SER A 5 -4.45 -7.07 -2.27
C SER A 5 -4.53 -8.35 -1.45
N ARG A 6 -4.31 -9.53 -2.05
CA ARG A 6 -4.32 -10.81 -1.33
C ARG A 6 -3.17 -10.93 -0.34
N LEU A 7 -1.98 -10.41 -0.67
CA LEU A 7 -0.84 -10.39 0.25
C LEU A 7 -1.11 -9.50 1.46
N PHE A 8 -1.68 -8.31 1.24
CA PHE A 8 -2.10 -7.42 2.32
C PHE A 8 -3.21 -8.05 3.18
N GLN A 9 -4.23 -8.62 2.54
CA GLN A 9 -5.33 -9.29 3.25
C GLN A 9 -4.83 -10.47 4.08
N GLY A 10 -3.93 -11.30 3.56
CA GLY A 10 -3.39 -12.44 4.30
C GLY A 10 -2.62 -12.04 5.57
N ILE A 11 -1.93 -10.89 5.57
CA ILE A 11 -1.27 -10.37 6.78
C ILE A 11 -2.28 -9.77 7.75
N ARG A 12 -3.30 -9.08 7.21
CA ARG A 12 -4.33 -8.41 7.99
C ARG A 12 -5.42 -9.34 8.53
N ASP A 13 -5.59 -10.52 7.96
CA ASP A 13 -6.46 -11.59 8.49
C ASP A 13 -5.72 -12.43 9.53
N ALA A 14 -4.39 -12.57 9.39
CA ALA A 14 -3.53 -13.21 10.38
C ALA A 14 -3.32 -12.36 11.65
N GLN A 15 -3.75 -11.08 11.62
CA GLN A 15 -3.61 -10.14 12.73
C GLN A 15 -4.91 -9.35 12.93
N SER A 16 -5.07 -8.70 14.07
CA SER A 16 -6.23 -7.80 14.27
C SER A 16 -6.23 -6.71 13.18
N SER A 17 -7.38 -6.46 12.55
CA SER A 17 -7.50 -5.53 11.40
C SER A 17 -7.13 -4.07 11.73
N TYR A 18 -7.01 -3.76 13.03
CA TYR A 18 -6.61 -2.48 13.61
C TYR A 18 -5.10 -2.33 13.83
N ARG A 19 -4.31 -3.39 13.66
CA ARG A 19 -2.86 -3.32 13.81
C ARG A 19 -2.22 -2.74 12.55
N ARG A 20 -1.35 -1.74 12.74
CA ARG A 20 -0.48 -1.24 11.68
C ARG A 20 0.50 -2.32 11.24
N ILE A 21 0.65 -2.46 9.93
CA ILE A 21 1.61 -3.39 9.31
C ILE A 21 3.02 -2.91 9.65
N THR A 22 3.84 -3.80 10.20
CA THR A 22 5.22 -3.49 10.58
C THR A 22 6.15 -3.51 9.36
N ASP A 23 7.34 -2.91 9.50
CA ASP A 23 8.35 -2.92 8.44
C ASP A 23 8.81 -4.34 8.06
N GLU A 24 8.84 -5.25 9.03
CA GLU A 24 9.20 -6.65 8.83
C GLU A 24 8.15 -7.35 7.96
N GLU A 25 6.87 -7.09 8.20
CA GLU A 25 5.76 -7.61 7.41
C GLU A 25 5.72 -7.00 6.01
N LEU A 26 5.94 -5.69 5.90
CA LEU A 26 6.12 -5.00 4.63
C LEU A 26 7.30 -5.59 3.84
N THR A 27 8.39 -5.94 4.50
CA THR A 27 9.54 -6.60 3.88
C THR A 27 9.18 -8.01 3.37
N LEU A 28 8.37 -8.76 4.11
CA LEU A 28 7.87 -10.07 3.66
C LEU A 28 6.97 -9.95 2.43
N ILE A 29 6.12 -8.91 2.36
CA ILE A 29 5.34 -8.60 1.16
C ILE A 29 6.29 -8.23 0.02
N ALA A 30 7.25 -7.34 0.28
CA ALA A 30 8.20 -6.85 -0.72
C ALA A 30 8.98 -7.98 -1.40
N LYS A 31 9.39 -9.00 -0.63
CA LYS A 31 10.06 -10.22 -1.16
C LYS A 31 9.18 -11.04 -2.10
N LYS A 32 7.85 -10.93 -1.99
CA LYS A 32 6.87 -11.64 -2.85
C LYS A 32 6.37 -10.77 -4.00
N CYS A 33 6.75 -9.50 -4.03
CA CYS A 33 6.42 -8.58 -5.10
C CYS A 33 7.40 -8.73 -6.26
N HIS A 34 6.86 -8.89 -7.46
CA HIS A 34 7.62 -8.87 -8.71
C HIS A 34 7.16 -7.66 -9.55
N ARG A 35 7.50 -7.66 -10.85
CA ARG A 35 7.21 -6.53 -11.76
C ARG A 35 5.72 -6.18 -11.81
N ASP A 36 4.84 -7.17 -11.77
CA ASP A 36 3.39 -6.97 -11.83
C ASP A 36 2.85 -6.28 -10.57
N GLU A 37 3.34 -6.70 -9.39
CA GLU A 37 2.98 -6.05 -8.13
C GLU A 37 3.52 -4.62 -8.04
N VAL A 38 4.73 -4.36 -8.55
CA VAL A 38 5.29 -3.00 -8.63
C VAL A 38 4.43 -2.11 -9.54
N ALA A 39 3.99 -2.62 -10.69
CA ALA A 39 3.08 -1.90 -11.57
C ALA A 39 1.73 -1.62 -10.87
N ALA A 40 1.18 -2.60 -10.15
CA ALA A 40 -0.05 -2.42 -9.38
C ALA A 40 0.09 -1.35 -8.28
N ILE A 41 1.23 -1.31 -7.57
CA ILE A 41 1.53 -0.28 -6.57
C ILE A 41 1.54 1.12 -7.23
N HIS A 42 2.20 1.27 -8.37
CA HIS A 42 2.22 2.55 -9.10
C HIS A 42 0.83 2.99 -9.57
N ILE A 43 0.00 2.06 -10.06
CA ILE A 43 -1.37 2.35 -10.47
C ILE A 43 -2.19 2.85 -9.26
N ARG A 44 -2.11 2.16 -8.12
CA ARG A 44 -2.82 2.56 -6.89
C ARG A 44 -2.38 3.92 -6.38
N LEU A 45 -1.08 4.21 -6.39
CA LEU A 45 -0.56 5.53 -6.01
C LEU A 45 -1.12 6.64 -6.89
N LYS A 46 -1.30 6.40 -8.19
CA LYS A 46 -1.94 7.36 -9.10
C LYS A 46 -3.43 7.52 -8.79
N LEU A 47 -4.14 6.44 -8.50
CA LEU A 47 -5.56 6.48 -8.13
C LEU A 47 -5.79 7.27 -6.85
N PHE A 48 -5.04 7.00 -5.77
CA PHE A 48 -5.17 7.75 -4.52
C PHE A 48 -4.89 9.24 -4.69
N ARG A 49 -3.89 9.60 -5.50
CA ARG A 49 -3.61 11.01 -5.82
C ARG A 49 -4.70 11.66 -6.65
N ALA A 50 -5.31 10.90 -7.56
CA ALA A 50 -6.46 11.38 -8.33
C ALA A 50 -7.69 11.58 -7.43
N GLU A 51 -7.96 10.65 -6.51
CA GLU A 51 -9.05 10.77 -5.52
C GLU A 51 -8.88 12.02 -4.64
N LEU A 52 -7.66 12.27 -4.13
CA LEU A 52 -7.35 13.50 -3.39
C LEU A 52 -7.54 14.77 -4.22
N ALA A 53 -7.30 14.72 -5.53
CA ALA A 53 -7.43 15.88 -6.42
C ALA A 53 -8.87 16.14 -6.87
N VAL A 54 -9.71 15.10 -6.94
CA VAL A 54 -11.08 15.18 -7.47
C VAL A 54 -12.06 15.74 -6.46
N CYS A 55 -11.86 15.46 -5.16
CA CYS A 55 -12.72 16.00 -4.11
C CYS A 55 -11.91 16.99 -3.24
N PRO A 56 -12.20 18.30 -3.31
CA PRO A 56 -11.56 19.29 -2.44
C PRO A 56 -12.14 19.32 -1.02
N ASP A 57 -13.33 18.77 -0.80
CA ASP A 57 -14.05 18.75 0.49
C ASP A 57 -13.96 17.38 1.19
N TRP A 58 -12.80 16.71 1.12
CA TRP A 58 -12.60 15.52 1.95
C TRP A 58 -12.76 15.87 3.43
N ASP A 59 -13.43 15.02 4.20
CA ASP A 59 -13.30 15.09 5.65
C ASP A 59 -11.85 14.73 6.04
N GLY A 60 -11.37 15.32 7.14
CA GLY A 60 -9.98 15.13 7.57
C GLY A 60 -9.63 13.65 7.77
N ASP A 61 -10.59 12.86 8.26
CA ASP A 61 -10.40 11.43 8.54
C ASP A 61 -10.23 10.59 7.26
N THR A 62 -11.02 10.85 6.21
CA THR A 62 -10.84 10.12 4.95
C THR A 62 -9.59 10.61 4.22
N GLN A 63 -9.29 11.91 4.29
CA GLN A 63 -8.06 12.44 3.72
C GLN A 63 -6.82 11.79 4.37
N ASP A 64 -6.80 11.70 5.70
CA ASP A 64 -5.74 11.06 6.47
C ASP A 64 -5.62 9.57 6.14
N SER A 65 -6.75 8.87 5.97
CA SER A 65 -6.78 7.46 5.57
C SER A 65 -6.17 7.25 4.18
N ILE A 66 -6.46 8.13 3.22
CA ILE A 66 -5.87 8.07 1.88
C ILE A 66 -4.37 8.38 1.95
N TRP A 67 -3.95 9.36 2.75
CA TRP A 67 -2.54 9.66 2.96
C TRP A 67 -1.77 8.51 3.63
N GLU A 68 -2.36 7.84 4.62
CA GLU A 68 -1.77 6.66 5.25
C GLU A 68 -1.62 5.52 4.23
N ALA A 69 -2.61 5.32 3.37
CA ALA A 69 -2.54 4.36 2.27
C ALA A 69 -1.42 4.70 1.27
N ILE A 70 -1.28 5.97 0.87
CA ILE A 70 -0.19 6.44 -0.01
C ILE A 70 1.17 6.17 0.65
N PHE A 71 1.34 6.55 1.91
CA PHE A 71 2.61 6.38 2.63
C PHE A 71 3.00 4.90 2.71
N MET A 72 2.05 4.02 3.06
CA MET A 72 2.29 2.57 3.06
C MET A 72 2.73 2.04 1.71
N HIS A 73 2.05 2.42 0.62
CA HIS A 73 2.38 1.94 -0.72
C HIS A 73 3.73 2.48 -1.21
N GLN A 74 4.10 3.71 -0.87
CA GLN A 74 5.43 4.26 -1.15
C GLN A 74 6.53 3.52 -0.39
N ARG A 75 6.30 3.21 0.89
CA ARG A 75 7.25 2.46 1.72
C ARG A 75 7.46 1.05 1.17
N LEU A 76 6.39 0.37 0.79
CA LEU A 76 6.47 -0.94 0.14
C LEU A 76 7.29 -0.87 -1.16
N LEU A 77 7.03 0.13 -2.01
CA LEU A 77 7.77 0.33 -3.25
C LEU A 77 9.28 0.52 -3.00
N ALA A 78 9.64 1.35 -2.02
CA ALA A 78 11.03 1.58 -1.65
C ALA A 78 11.73 0.30 -1.18
N MET A 79 11.04 -0.53 -0.38
CA MET A 79 11.56 -1.83 0.06
C MET A 79 11.74 -2.80 -1.11
N VAL A 80 10.77 -2.89 -2.03
CA VAL A 80 10.88 -3.73 -3.22
C VAL A 80 12.07 -3.29 -4.09
N GLN A 81 12.24 -1.98 -4.30
CA GLN A 81 13.36 -1.45 -5.07
C GLN A 81 14.71 -1.71 -4.39
N ALA A 82 14.78 -1.64 -3.06
CA ALA A 82 15.99 -1.95 -2.30
C ALA A 82 16.37 -3.44 -2.39
N LEU A 83 15.38 -4.34 -2.49
CA LEU A 83 15.59 -5.78 -2.61
C LEU A 83 15.93 -6.25 -4.04
N LEU A 84 15.63 -5.42 -5.05
CA LEU A 84 15.93 -5.69 -6.47
C LEU A 84 17.32 -5.18 -6.92
N LYS A 85 18.04 -4.48 -6.04
CA LYS A 85 19.45 -4.10 -6.23
C LYS A 85 20.37 -5.25 -5.85
#